data_AF-A0A7K2FNK8-F1
#
_entry.id   AF-A0A7K2FNK8-F1
#
_cell.length_a   1.000
_cell.length_b   1.000
_cell.length_c   1.000
_cell.angle_alpha   90.00
_cell.angle_beta   90.00
_cell.angle_gamma   90.00
#
_symmetry.space_group_name_H-M   'P 1'
#
loop_
_entity.id
_entity.type
_entity.pdbx_description
1 polymer ?
#
loop_
_entity_poly.entity_id
_entity_poly.type
_entity_poly.pdbx_seq_one_letter_code
_entity_poly.pdbx_strand_id
1 'polypeptide(L)' 'RYRPAPWGVRAWLVAGSGAAVAALLTLAATREPDALNPGVVPLAAPALPLWPAASVLLALLPAFVVPQESRERA' A
#
# COMPACT_ATOMS: atom_id res chain seq x y z
N ARG A 1 10.67 15.13 31.30
CA ARG A 1 9.48 14.22 31.25
C ARG A 1 9.09 14.07 29.78
N TYR A 2 9.30 12.89 29.19
CA TYR A 2 8.80 12.58 27.84
C TYR A 2 7.26 12.57 27.89
N ARG A 3 6.61 13.28 26.97
CA ARG A 3 5.16 13.19 26.76
C ARG A 3 4.97 12.45 25.44
N PRO A 4 4.53 11.17 25.46
CA PRO A 4 4.29 10.43 24.23
C PRO A 4 3.25 11.17 23.41
N ALA A 5 3.54 11.39 22.13
CA ALA A 5 2.54 11.91 21.21
C ALA A 5 1.43 10.86 21.05
N PRO A 6 0.14 11.24 21.20
CA PRO A 6 -0.96 10.31 21.00
C PRO A 6 -1.06 9.90 19.54
N TRP A 7 -1.55 8.69 19.30
CA TRP A 7 -1.79 8.16 17.96
C TRP A 7 -2.91 8.96 17.28
N GLY A 8 -2.51 9.90 16.42
CA GLY A 8 -3.44 10.81 15.76
C GLY A 8 -4.09 10.22 14.51
N VAL A 9 -5.06 10.96 13.96
CA VAL A 9 -5.76 10.61 12.70
C VAL A 9 -4.79 10.35 11.55
N ARG A 10 -3.68 11.10 11.46
CA ARG A 10 -2.63 10.89 10.44
C ARG A 10 -1.99 9.50 10.54
N ALA A 11 -1.66 9.07 11.75
CA ALA A 11 -1.07 7.76 11.99
C ALA A 11 -2.08 6.65 11.65
N TRP A 12 -3.37 6.86 11.96
CA TRP A 12 -4.45 5.98 11.52
C TRP A 12 -4.62 5.92 10.01
N LEU A 13 -4.51 7.04 9.28
CA LEU A 13 -4.61 7.05 7.82
C LEU A 13 -3.48 6.26 7.15
N VAL A 14 -2.24 6.41 7.64
CA VAL A 14 -1.09 5.67 7.12
C VAL A 14 -1.22 4.18 7.42
N ALA A 15 -1.55 3.82 8.66
CA ALA A 15 -1.73 2.42 9.04
C ALA A 15 -2.93 1.78 8.30
N GLY A 16 -4.03 2.53 8.20
CA GLY A 16 -5.26 2.10 7.54
C GLY A 16 -5.10 1.91 6.03
N SER A 17 -4.35 2.80 5.36
CA SER A 17 -4.07 2.62 3.92
C SER A 17 -3.25 1.35 3.68
N GLY A 18 -2.19 1.12 4.45
CA GLY A 18 -1.39 -0.10 4.38
C GLY A 18 -2.20 -1.36 4.67
N ALA A 19 -3.04 -1.33 5.71
CA ALA A 19 -3.92 -2.45 6.06
C ALA A 19 -4.94 -2.76 4.96
N ALA A 20 -5.53 -1.73 4.34
CA ALA A 20 -6.45 -1.90 3.21
C ALA A 20 -5.76 -2.54 2.00
N VAL A 21 -4.55 -2.09 1.64
CA VAL A 21 -3.77 -2.71 0.56
C VAL A 21 -3.42 -4.16 0.88
N ALA A 22 -2.99 -4.46 2.11
CA ALA A 22 -2.66 -5.82 2.53
C ALA A 22 -3.87 -6.76 2.44
N ALA A 23 -5.05 -6.31 2.88
CA ALA A 23 -6.29 -7.08 2.79
C ALA A 23 -6.70 -7.34 1.34
N LEU A 24 -6.61 -6.32 0.47
CA LEU A 24 -6.87 -6.48 -0.95
C LEU A 24 -5.85 -7.45 -1.59
N LEU A 25 -4.55 -7.26 -1.42
CA LEU A 25 -3.57 -8.20 -1.99
C LEU A 25 -3.76 -9.64 -1.52
N THR A 26 -4.13 -9.84 -0.25
CA THR A 26 -4.51 -11.17 0.27
C THR A 26 -5.73 -11.73 -0.48
N LEU A 27 -6.73 -10.89 -0.74
CA LEU A 27 -7.91 -11.26 -1.52
C LEU A 27 -7.58 -11.54 -3.00
N ALA A 28 -6.62 -10.85 -3.62
CA ALA A 28 -6.12 -11.24 -4.96
C ALA A 28 -5.49 -12.62 -4.92
N ALA A 29 -4.59 -12.86 -3.97
CA ALA A 29 -3.85 -14.11 -3.88
C ALA A 29 -4.79 -15.32 -3.67
N THR A 30 -5.94 -15.11 -3.02
CA THR A 30 -6.96 -16.15 -2.85
C THR A 30 -7.85 -16.36 -4.07
N ARG A 31 -8.12 -15.32 -4.86
CA ARG A 31 -9.00 -15.40 -6.05
C ARG A 31 -8.27 -15.83 -7.31
N GLU A 32 -7.08 -15.27 -7.54
CA GLU A 32 -6.26 -15.51 -8.72
C GLU A 32 -4.79 -15.64 -8.32
N PRO A 33 -4.40 -16.79 -7.72
CA PRO A 33 -3.03 -17.01 -7.26
C PRO A 33 -2.01 -16.94 -8.42
N ASP A 34 -2.40 -17.39 -9.61
CA ASP A 34 -1.54 -17.39 -10.80
C ASP A 34 -1.16 -15.98 -11.26
N ALA A 35 -2.01 -14.97 -10.98
CA ALA A 35 -1.74 -13.57 -11.32
C ALA A 35 -0.60 -12.97 -10.49
N LEU A 36 -0.31 -13.52 -9.30
CA LEU A 36 0.78 -13.10 -8.41
C LEU A 36 1.97 -14.07 -8.42
N ASN A 37 1.86 -15.19 -9.13
CA ASN A 37 2.91 -16.20 -9.23
C ASN A 37 3.13 -16.61 -10.70
N PRO A 38 3.70 -15.72 -11.53
CA PRO A 38 3.86 -15.98 -12.95
C PRO A 38 4.79 -17.17 -13.22
N GLY A 39 4.34 -18.09 -14.07
CA GLY A 39 5.13 -19.24 -14.50
C GLY A 39 6.34 -18.84 -15.35
N VAL A 40 7.39 -19.68 -15.31
CA VAL A 40 8.63 -19.47 -16.07
C VAL A 40 8.72 -20.34 -17.34
N VAL A 41 7.73 -21.20 -17.59
CA VAL A 41 7.68 -22.09 -18.76
C VAL A 41 6.25 -22.17 -19.32
N PRO A 42 6.05 -21.88 -20.62
CA PRO A 42 7.00 -21.26 -21.54
C PRO A 42 7.32 -19.82 -21.13
N LEU A 43 8.50 -19.31 -21.51
CA LEU A 43 8.88 -17.94 -21.17
C LEU A 43 8.03 -16.94 -21.97
N ALA A 44 7.10 -16.30 -21.26
CA ALA A 44 6.26 -15.23 -21.78
C ALA A 44 6.24 -14.07 -20.80
N ALA A 45 6.04 -12.85 -21.30
CA ALA A 45 5.88 -11.71 -20.42
C ALA A 45 4.57 -11.86 -19.61
N PRO A 46 4.63 -11.82 -18.27
CA PRO A 46 3.42 -11.91 -17.46
C PRO A 46 2.57 -10.66 -17.65
N ALA A 47 1.26 -10.85 -17.72
CA ALA A 47 0.32 -9.74 -17.76
C ALA A 47 0.39 -8.97 -16.43
N LEU A 48 0.24 -7.65 -16.49
CA LEU A 48 0.16 -6.82 -15.29
C LEU A 48 -1.22 -7.02 -14.64
N PRO A 49 -1.30 -7.53 -13.40
CA PRO A 49 -2.58 -7.72 -12.75
C PRO A 49 -3.11 -6.36 -12.29
N LEU A 50 -4.10 -5.84 -13.03
CA LEU A 50 -4.62 -4.48 -12.84
C LEU A 50 -5.22 -4.26 -11.45
N TRP A 51 -5.86 -5.28 -10.88
CA TRP A 51 -6.51 -5.18 -9.58
C TRP A 51 -5.50 -5.11 -8.41
N PRO A 52 -4.48 -5.99 -8.31
CA PRO A 52 -3.37 -5.80 -7.38
C PRO A 52 -2.66 -4.47 -7.56
N ALA A 53 -2.38 -4.07 -8.82
CA ALA A 53 -1.74 -2.80 -9.11
C ALA A 53 -2.55 -1.62 -8.58
N ALA A 54 -3.86 -1.57 -8.85
CA ALA A 54 -4.77 -0.55 -8.33
C ALA A 54 -4.86 -0.56 -6.80
N SER A 55 -4.81 -1.73 -6.18
CA SER A 55 -4.80 -1.88 -4.72
C SER A 55 -3.58 -1.21 -4.10
N VAL A 56 -2.40 -1.38 -4.69
CA VAL A 56 -1.15 -0.75 -4.22
C VAL A 56 -1.21 0.79 -4.34
N LEU A 57 -1.88 1.32 -5.37
CA LEU A 57 -2.03 2.78 -5.51
C LEU A 57 -2.78 3.42 -4.32
N LEU A 58 -3.63 2.67 -3.61
CA LEU A 58 -4.29 3.17 -2.39
C LEU A 58 -3.30 3.45 -1.26
N ALA A 59 -2.14 2.79 -1.24
CA ALA A 59 -1.08 3.08 -0.26
C ALA A 59 -0.50 4.49 -0.46
N LEU A 60 -0.73 5.14 -1.61
CA LEU A 60 -0.28 6.50 -1.87
C LEU A 60 -1.20 7.57 -1.26
N LEU A 61 -2.39 7.21 -0.77
CA LEU A 61 -3.33 8.17 -0.16
C LEU A 61 -2.68 9.09 0.90
N PRO A 62 -1.84 8.60 1.83
CA PRO A 62 -1.21 9.48 2.82
C PRO A 62 -0.27 10.52 2.21
N ALA A 63 0.33 10.26 1.05
CA ALA A 63 1.22 11.22 0.40
C ALA A 63 0.50 12.52 -0.02
N PHE A 64 -0.82 12.43 -0.26
CA PHE A 64 -1.66 13.58 -0.64
C PHE A 64 -2.31 14.27 0.57
N VAL A 65 -2.57 13.52 1.66
CA VAL A 65 -3.38 13.99 2.79
C VAL A 65 -2.53 14.37 4.01
N VAL A 66 -1.35 13.77 4.17
CA VAL A 66 -0.45 14.06 5.29
C VAL A 66 0.42 15.27 4.92
N PRO A 67 0.31 16.39 5.65
CA PRO A 67 1.16 17.56 5.40
C PRO A 67 2.62 17.16 5.50
N GLN A 68 3.40 17.49 4.48
CA GLN A 68 4.85 17.41 4.55
C GLN A 68 5.29 18.46 5.56
N GLU A 69 5.89 18.02 6.67
CA GLU A 69 6.48 18.97 7.61
C GLU A 69 7.52 19.78 6.84
N SER A 70 7.24 21.07 6.64
CA SER A 70 8.19 22.00 6.04
C SER A 70 9.45 21.91 6.88
N ARG A 71 10.53 21.37 6.31
CA ARG A 71 11.86 21.34 6.93
C ARG A 71 12.11 22.74 7.49
N GLU A 72 12.01 22.88 8.80
CA GLU A 72 12.08 24.17 9.44
C GLU A 72 13.51 24.71 9.25
N ARG A 73 13.58 25.70 8.35
CA ARG A 73 14.59 26.77 8.16
C ARG A 73 15.98 26.48 8.75
N ALA A 74 16.92 26.13 7.87
CA ALA A 74 18.33 26.44 8.08
C ALA A 74 18.59 27.92 7.80
#